data_AF-A0A7S3QJ80-F1
#
_entry.id   AF-A0A7S3QJ80-F1
#
_cell.length_a   1.000
_cell.length_b   1.000
_cell.length_c   1.000
_cell.angle_alpha   90.00
_cell.angle_beta   90.00
_cell.angle_gamma   90.00
#
_symmetry.space_group_name_H-M   'P 1'
#
loop_
_entity.id
_entity.type
_entity.pdbx_description
1 polymer ?
#
loop_
_entity_poly.entity_id
_entity_poly.type
_entity_poly.pdbx_seq_one_letter_code
_entity_poly.pdbx_strand_id
1 'polypeptide(L)'
;MIAAFALISFLVYKNRATGALISGYCSRCDVIHSLPTTDKAKRAALDLRERMLESGRTDVDELQSKEGSLFSNDDLNMDLDPLLSIDRLYERRGKMFGVLVCEVPLPESDDHSEPPPSLDCDVVILKAFAGKLGGQWNLPGWAPIIGRVPESLPVFRRHSAEVTEMFGKIDDANAALNDVDANTDASLAEEKKLEIAENVKRLTKERAALATLCLEEVRRNQLVTNFRGETYPITAIFSKGPTKLPGGVGDCAAPKLLAEAARLGLRPTGIAEIFVGATGGMSTTKGDAKFYDACEQRCQQIAGYMLCGLSDE
;
A
#
# COMPACT_ATOMS: atom_id res chain seq x y z
N MET A 1 46.27 -28.22 21.54
CA MET A 1 45.17 -29.05 21.03
C MET A 1 43.86 -28.36 21.44
N ILE A 2 43.50 -27.29 20.71
CA ILE A 2 42.28 -26.49 20.96
C ILE A 2 41.48 -26.57 19.67
N ALA A 3 40.37 -27.30 19.70
CA ALA A 3 39.50 -27.50 18.55
C ALA A 3 38.60 -26.27 18.37
N ALA A 4 38.63 -25.72 17.16
CA ALA A 4 37.80 -24.62 16.71
C ALA A 4 36.33 -25.06 16.61
N PHE A 5 35.44 -24.40 17.35
CA PHE A 5 34.01 -24.42 17.09
C PHE A 5 33.74 -23.55 15.85
N ALA A 6 33.52 -24.22 14.72
CA ALA A 6 33.12 -23.58 13.47
C ALA A 6 31.69 -23.03 13.60
N LEU A 7 31.54 -21.76 13.20
CA LEU A 7 30.27 -21.08 13.03
C LEU A 7 29.32 -21.91 12.16
N ILE A 8 28.17 -22.30 12.73
CA ILE A 8 27.00 -22.69 11.94
C ILE A 8 26.41 -21.40 11.38
N SER A 9 26.90 -20.99 10.20
CA SER A 9 26.20 -20.04 9.35
C SER A 9 24.85 -20.63 8.98
N PHE A 10 23.78 -20.14 9.62
CA PHE A 10 22.40 -20.32 9.17
C PHE A 10 22.23 -19.63 7.81
N LEU A 11 22.66 -20.31 6.74
CA LEU A 11 22.18 -20.11 5.39
C LEU A 11 20.75 -20.66 5.35
N VAL A 12 19.79 -19.88 5.85
CA VAL A 12 18.37 -20.12 5.60
C VAL A 12 18.13 -19.87 4.11
N TYR A 13 18.16 -20.97 3.37
CA TYR A 13 17.96 -21.05 1.94
C TYR A 13 16.59 -20.47 1.59
N LYS A 14 16.56 -19.52 0.65
CA LYS A 14 15.35 -18.97 0.03
C LYS A 14 14.55 -20.09 -0.64
N ASN A 15 13.64 -20.72 0.09
CA ASN A 15 12.62 -21.57 -0.51
C ASN A 15 11.46 -20.67 -0.95
N ARG A 16 11.66 -19.93 -2.07
CA ARG A 16 10.54 -19.28 -2.75
C ARG A 16 9.75 -20.38 -3.43
N ALA A 17 8.51 -20.60 -2.99
CA ALA A 17 7.53 -21.29 -3.83
C ALA A 17 7.41 -20.50 -5.15
N THR A 18 7.91 -21.08 -6.24
CA THR A 18 7.78 -20.52 -7.59
C THR A 18 6.30 -20.44 -7.93
N GLY A 19 5.70 -19.26 -7.77
CA GLY A 19 4.26 -19.03 -7.95
C GLY A 19 3.55 -18.25 -6.82
N ALA A 20 4.22 -17.99 -5.69
CA ALA A 20 3.65 -17.19 -4.60
C ALA A 20 3.88 -15.68 -4.80
N LEU A 21 2.80 -14.89 -4.89
CA LEU A 21 2.89 -13.42 -4.92
C LEU A 21 3.54 -12.89 -3.64
N ILE A 22 3.14 -13.48 -2.50
CA ILE A 22 3.51 -13.04 -1.17
C ILE A 22 3.84 -14.25 -0.30
N SER A 23 4.99 -14.19 0.35
CA SER A 23 5.45 -15.20 1.31
C SER A 23 6.28 -14.52 2.39
N GLY A 24 6.34 -15.15 3.56
CA GLY A 24 7.13 -14.66 4.68
C GLY A 24 7.19 -15.67 5.83
N TYR A 25 8.29 -15.60 6.58
CA TYR A 25 8.46 -16.38 7.80
C TYR A 25 7.64 -15.80 8.95
N CYS A 26 6.96 -16.66 9.72
CA CYS A 26 6.24 -16.31 10.92
C CYS A 26 6.99 -16.81 12.16
N SER A 27 7.43 -15.91 13.02
CA SER A 27 8.09 -16.25 14.29
C SER A 27 7.14 -16.82 15.35
N ARG A 28 5.82 -16.78 15.12
CA ARG A 28 4.82 -17.29 16.08
C ARG A 28 4.64 -18.80 15.99
N CYS A 29 4.60 -19.33 14.77
CA CYS A 29 4.41 -20.75 14.50
C CYS A 29 5.63 -21.42 13.85
N ASP A 30 6.71 -20.68 13.61
CA ASP A 30 7.96 -21.16 12.98
C ASP A 30 7.78 -21.70 11.56
N VAL A 31 6.81 -21.17 10.81
CA VAL A 31 6.46 -21.60 9.44
C VAL A 31 6.63 -20.46 8.44
N ILE A 32 7.03 -20.80 7.22
CA ILE A 32 6.94 -19.89 6.07
C ILE A 32 5.54 -20.03 5.48
N HIS A 33 4.73 -18.98 5.61
CA HIS A 33 3.44 -18.91 4.96
C HIS A 33 3.58 -18.27 3.58
N SER A 34 2.69 -18.66 2.67
CA SER A 34 2.62 -18.07 1.34
C SER A 34 1.20 -18.05 0.81
N LEU A 35 0.90 -17.10 -0.07
CA LEU A 35 -0.35 -17.03 -0.81
C LEU A 35 -0.03 -16.95 -2.32
N PRO A 36 -0.60 -17.85 -3.14
CA PRO A 36 -0.27 -17.96 -4.55
C PRO A 36 -0.86 -16.85 -5.42
N THR A 37 -0.20 -16.56 -6.54
CA THR A 37 -0.84 -15.84 -7.65
C THR A 37 -1.62 -16.82 -8.51
N THR A 38 -2.94 -16.86 -8.35
CA THR A 38 -3.80 -17.75 -9.14
C THR A 38 -4.30 -17.09 -10.43
N ASP A 39 -4.69 -17.89 -11.42
CA ASP A 39 -5.27 -17.35 -12.67
C ASP A 39 -6.62 -16.65 -12.43
N LYS A 40 -7.36 -17.08 -11.40
CA LYS A 40 -8.59 -16.39 -10.96
C LYS A 40 -8.26 -14.99 -10.43
N ALA A 41 -7.21 -14.85 -9.62
CA ALA A 41 -6.76 -13.55 -9.12
C ALA A 41 -6.23 -12.64 -10.25
N LYS A 42 -5.46 -13.19 -11.21
CA LYS A 42 -5.00 -12.42 -12.39
C LYS A 42 -6.15 -11.93 -13.25
N ARG A 43 -7.15 -12.79 -13.52
CA ARG A 43 -8.35 -12.41 -14.28
C ARG A 43 -9.12 -11.31 -13.57
N ALA A 44 -9.35 -11.44 -12.26
CA ALA A 44 -10.05 -10.41 -11.48
C ALA A 44 -9.28 -9.06 -11.43
N ALA A 45 -7.95 -9.09 -11.42
CA ALA A 45 -7.13 -7.88 -11.52
C ALA A 45 -7.16 -7.22 -12.91
N LEU A 46 -7.25 -8.01 -13.99
CA LEU A 46 -7.44 -7.49 -15.35
C LEU A 46 -8.84 -6.90 -15.52
N ASP A 47 -9.88 -7.58 -15.02
CA ASP A 47 -11.26 -7.07 -15.00
C ASP A 47 -11.36 -5.74 -14.25
N LEU A 48 -10.75 -5.64 -13.06
CA LEU A 48 -10.69 -4.37 -12.33
C LEU A 48 -10.05 -3.25 -13.16
N ARG A 49 -8.95 -3.55 -13.88
CA ARG A 49 -8.30 -2.57 -14.76
C ARG A 49 -9.20 -2.18 -15.94
N GLU A 50 -9.85 -3.15 -16.57
CA GLU A 50 -10.78 -2.92 -17.68
C GLU A 50 -11.94 -2.02 -17.25
N ARG A 51 -12.59 -2.32 -16.12
CA ARG A 51 -13.65 -1.46 -15.56
C ARG A 51 -13.18 -0.05 -15.25
N MET A 52 -11.95 0.12 -14.75
CA MET A 52 -11.39 1.46 -14.53
C MET A 52 -11.18 2.21 -15.84
N LEU A 53 -10.73 1.52 -16.90
CA LEU A 53 -10.53 2.13 -18.22
C LEU A 53 -11.87 2.49 -18.88
N GLU A 54 -12.85 1.60 -18.83
CA GLU A 54 -14.18 1.80 -19.42
C GLU A 54 -14.95 2.94 -18.75
N SER A 55 -14.89 3.01 -17.42
CA SER A 55 -15.50 4.11 -16.66
C SER A 55 -14.71 5.42 -16.74
N GLY A 56 -13.45 5.38 -17.17
CA GLY A 56 -12.52 6.51 -17.11
C GLY A 56 -12.10 6.90 -15.69
N ARG A 57 -12.37 6.05 -14.68
CA ARG A 57 -12.19 6.41 -13.27
C ARG A 57 -11.66 5.27 -12.41
N THR A 58 -11.11 5.63 -11.26
CA THR A 58 -10.56 4.67 -10.29
C THR A 58 -11.49 4.34 -9.13
N ASP A 59 -12.53 5.15 -8.92
CA ASP A 59 -13.64 4.96 -7.97
C ASP A 59 -14.83 4.22 -8.63
N VAL A 60 -14.53 3.16 -9.39
CA VAL A 60 -15.48 2.40 -10.23
C VAL A 60 -16.78 1.96 -9.54
N ASP A 61 -16.76 1.70 -8.23
CA ASP A 61 -17.94 1.21 -7.51
C ASP A 61 -18.86 2.36 -7.05
N GLU A 62 -18.35 3.61 -6.99
CA GLU A 62 -19.16 4.76 -6.57
C GLU A 62 -20.19 5.13 -7.64
N LEU A 63 -19.87 4.87 -8.91
CA LEU A 63 -20.79 5.05 -10.04
C LEU A 63 -21.98 4.07 -9.99
N GLN A 64 -21.72 2.79 -9.69
CA GLN A 64 -22.78 1.76 -9.61
C GLN A 64 -23.78 2.04 -8.47
N SER A 65 -23.33 2.67 -7.39
CA SER A 65 -24.21 3.08 -6.28
C SER A 65 -25.15 4.24 -6.64
N LYS A 66 -24.80 5.06 -7.64
CA LYS A 66 -25.53 6.27 -8.05
C LYS A 66 -26.44 6.06 -9.28
N GLU A 67 -26.20 5.04 -10.09
CA GLU A 67 -27.07 4.61 -11.21
C GLU A 67 -28.49 4.19 -10.76
N GLY A 68 -28.68 3.86 -9.48
CA GLY A 68 -30.00 3.61 -8.89
C GLY A 68 -30.80 4.87 -8.52
N SER A 69 -30.26 6.07 -8.75
CA SER A 69 -30.94 7.33 -8.45
C SER A 69 -31.49 8.00 -9.72
N LEU A 70 -32.69 8.61 -9.61
CA LEU A 70 -33.50 9.21 -10.68
C LEU A 70 -32.88 10.45 -11.38
N PHE A 71 -31.56 10.65 -11.29
CA PHE A 71 -30.87 11.83 -11.82
C PHE A 71 -30.23 11.53 -13.18
N SER A 72 -30.14 12.55 -14.03
CA SER A 72 -29.57 12.42 -15.38
C SER A 72 -28.06 12.14 -15.32
N ASN A 73 -27.51 11.40 -16.29
CA ASN A 73 -26.08 11.07 -16.35
C ASN A 73 -25.17 12.33 -16.38
N ASP A 74 -25.67 13.47 -16.84
CA ASP A 74 -24.92 14.73 -16.91
C ASP A 74 -24.79 15.41 -15.53
N ASP A 75 -25.79 15.28 -14.64
CA ASP A 75 -25.75 15.85 -13.29
C ASP A 75 -24.86 15.03 -12.34
N LEU A 76 -24.75 13.72 -12.56
CA LEU A 76 -23.92 12.81 -11.75
C LEU A 76 -22.41 13.06 -11.92
N ASN A 77 -21.98 13.61 -13.05
CA ASN A 77 -20.58 13.87 -13.35
C ASN A 77 -20.03 15.17 -12.73
N MET A 78 -20.89 16.12 -12.31
CA MET A 78 -20.45 17.41 -11.76
C MET A 78 -19.87 17.33 -10.34
N ASP A 79 -20.22 16.30 -9.56
CA ASP A 79 -19.79 16.12 -8.17
C ASP A 79 -18.65 15.10 -7.99
N LEU A 80 -18.10 14.58 -9.08
CA LEU A 80 -17.05 13.56 -9.01
C LEU A 80 -15.66 14.17 -8.85
N ASP A 81 -14.84 13.61 -7.95
CA ASP A 81 -13.48 14.11 -7.70
C ASP A 81 -12.60 13.94 -8.96
N PRO A 82 -12.09 15.03 -9.58
CA PRO A 82 -11.25 14.95 -10.78
C PRO A 82 -9.87 14.34 -10.52
N LEU A 83 -9.47 14.17 -9.25
CA LEU A 83 -8.24 13.48 -8.87
C LEU A 83 -8.35 11.95 -8.95
N LEU A 84 -9.57 11.42 -9.11
CA LEU A 84 -9.84 9.99 -9.24
C LEU A 84 -10.06 9.54 -10.70
N SER A 85 -9.96 10.45 -11.67
CA SER A 85 -9.87 10.09 -13.10
C SER A 85 -8.70 9.14 -13.35
N ILE A 86 -8.92 8.13 -14.20
CA ILE A 86 -7.85 7.18 -14.56
C ILE A 86 -6.72 7.86 -15.34
N ASP A 87 -7.00 8.95 -16.05
CA ASP A 87 -6.00 9.72 -16.82
C ASP A 87 -4.86 10.18 -15.91
N ARG A 88 -5.15 10.48 -14.64
CA ARG A 88 -4.14 10.87 -13.64
C ARG A 88 -3.03 9.82 -13.46
N LEU A 89 -3.36 8.54 -13.64
CA LEU A 89 -2.39 7.45 -13.58
C LEU A 89 -1.46 7.44 -14.80
N TYR A 90 -1.95 7.90 -15.95
CA TYR A 90 -1.22 7.94 -17.23
C TYR A 90 -0.51 9.28 -17.48
N GLU A 91 -0.95 10.37 -16.85
CA GLU A 91 -0.31 11.69 -16.92
C GLU A 91 0.89 11.82 -15.98
N ARG A 92 0.73 11.39 -14.72
CA ARG A 92 1.72 11.67 -13.66
C ARG A 92 2.61 10.47 -13.36
N ARG A 93 2.00 9.41 -12.83
CA ARG A 93 2.71 8.21 -12.37
C ARG A 93 1.70 7.08 -12.18
N GLY A 94 1.98 5.93 -12.78
CA GLY A 94 1.19 4.74 -12.56
C GLY A 94 1.24 4.23 -11.12
N LYS A 95 0.34 3.31 -10.78
CA LYS A 95 0.15 2.81 -9.42
C LYS A 95 -0.05 1.29 -9.40
N MET A 96 0.34 0.68 -8.28
CA MET A 96 0.04 -0.72 -7.99
C MET A 96 -1.38 -0.85 -7.44
N PHE A 97 -2.15 -1.73 -8.07
CA PHE A 97 -3.45 -2.21 -7.62
C PHE A 97 -3.34 -3.68 -7.29
N GLY A 98 -4.16 -4.16 -6.36
CA GLY A 98 -4.19 -5.56 -5.96
C GLY A 98 -5.60 -6.08 -5.84
N VAL A 99 -5.75 -7.37 -6.09
CA VAL A 99 -6.98 -8.12 -5.91
C VAL A 99 -6.71 -9.37 -5.09
N LEU A 100 -7.63 -9.68 -4.18
CA LEU A 100 -7.61 -10.89 -3.36
C LEU A 100 -8.90 -11.67 -3.58
N VAL A 101 -8.75 -12.90 -4.06
CA VAL A 101 -9.82 -13.88 -4.15
C VAL A 101 -9.93 -14.55 -2.79
N CYS A 102 -11.12 -14.50 -2.22
CA CYS A 102 -11.44 -15.15 -0.97
C CYS A 102 -12.67 -16.04 -1.13
N GLU A 103 -12.80 -16.97 -0.20
CA GLU A 103 -13.99 -17.79 0.00
C GLU A 103 -14.64 -17.39 1.33
N VAL A 104 -15.96 -17.43 1.38
CA VAL A 104 -16.72 -17.30 2.62
C VAL A 104 -16.67 -18.65 3.33
N PRO A 105 -16.13 -18.74 4.56
CA PRO A 105 -16.17 -19.98 5.31
C PRO A 105 -17.61 -20.44 5.52
N LEU A 106 -17.86 -21.74 5.36
CA LEU A 106 -19.15 -22.32 5.72
C LEU A 106 -19.33 -22.22 7.24
N PRO A 107 -20.56 -22.00 7.75
CA PRO A 107 -20.81 -22.05 9.18
C PRO A 107 -20.43 -23.43 9.72
N GLU A 108 -19.74 -23.46 10.86
CA GLU A 108 -19.43 -24.71 11.56
C GLU A 108 -20.74 -25.44 11.84
N SER A 109 -20.88 -26.67 11.31
CA SER A 109 -22.01 -27.53 11.64
C SER A 109 -21.73 -28.19 13.00
N ASP A 110 -22.58 -27.93 13.99
CA ASP A 110 -22.57 -28.65 15.29
C ASP A 110 -22.85 -30.16 15.14
N ASP A 111 -23.22 -30.60 13.95
CA ASP A 111 -23.46 -32.00 13.62
C ASP A 111 -22.22 -32.58 12.91
N HIS A 112 -21.72 -33.71 13.41
CA HIS A 112 -20.60 -34.48 12.83
C HIS A 112 -20.95 -35.12 11.47
N SER A 113 -21.99 -34.63 10.78
CA SER A 113 -22.33 -35.05 9.44
C SER A 113 -21.40 -34.35 8.45
N GLU A 114 -20.74 -35.12 7.59
CA GLU A 114 -19.89 -34.57 6.54
C GLU A 114 -20.68 -33.52 5.73
N PRO A 115 -20.10 -32.33 5.47
CA PRO A 115 -20.77 -31.33 4.65
C PRO A 115 -21.07 -31.94 3.27
N PRO A 116 -22.26 -31.70 2.69
CA PRO A 116 -22.64 -32.29 1.42
C PRO A 116 -21.59 -31.96 0.35
N PRO A 117 -21.23 -32.90 -0.54
CA PRO A 117 -20.05 -32.85 -1.40
C PRO A 117 -20.08 -31.80 -2.53
N SER A 118 -20.91 -30.76 -2.43
CA SER A 118 -21.14 -29.79 -3.50
C SER A 118 -21.72 -28.44 -3.06
N LEU A 119 -21.43 -27.94 -1.86
CA LEU A 119 -21.63 -26.50 -1.63
C LEU A 119 -20.46 -25.74 -2.26
N ASP A 120 -20.69 -25.12 -3.41
CA ASP A 120 -19.80 -24.09 -3.92
C ASP A 120 -19.67 -23.01 -2.84
N CYS A 121 -18.46 -22.79 -2.34
CA CYS A 121 -18.20 -21.71 -1.41
C CYS A 121 -18.39 -20.37 -2.12
N ASP A 122 -19.13 -19.45 -1.49
CA ASP A 122 -19.29 -18.12 -2.04
C ASP A 122 -17.93 -17.43 -2.18
N VAL A 123 -17.69 -16.85 -3.34
CA VAL A 123 -16.41 -16.22 -3.68
C VAL A 123 -16.55 -14.72 -3.52
N VAL A 124 -15.66 -14.13 -2.73
CA VAL A 124 -15.56 -12.67 -2.54
C VAL A 124 -14.27 -12.17 -3.16
N ILE A 125 -14.35 -11.07 -3.91
CA ILE A 125 -13.20 -10.39 -4.51
C ILE A 125 -12.97 -9.08 -3.76
N LEU A 126 -11.86 -8.98 -3.04
CA LEU A 126 -11.42 -7.71 -2.45
C LEU A 126 -10.44 -7.01 -3.39
N LYS A 127 -10.42 -5.67 -3.35
CA LYS A 127 -9.50 -4.84 -4.13
C LYS A 127 -8.82 -3.78 -3.26
N ALA A 128 -7.58 -3.43 -3.59
CA ALA A 128 -6.80 -2.42 -2.89
C ALA A 128 -5.87 -1.66 -3.83
N PHE A 129 -5.42 -0.47 -3.43
CA PHE A 129 -4.38 0.28 -4.12
C PHE A 129 -3.24 0.66 -3.17
N ALA A 130 -2.04 0.78 -3.72
CA ALA A 130 -0.86 1.17 -2.96
C ALA A 130 -0.80 2.69 -2.71
N GLY A 131 -0.54 3.09 -1.47
CA GLY A 131 -0.43 4.50 -1.10
C GLY A 131 -1.78 5.22 -1.08
N LYS A 132 -1.74 6.52 -1.38
CA LYS A 132 -2.92 7.36 -1.63
C LYS A 132 -3.37 7.31 -3.09
N LEU A 133 -4.67 7.39 -3.32
CA LEU A 133 -5.29 7.63 -4.62
C LEU A 133 -6.21 8.85 -4.49
N GLY A 134 -6.12 9.81 -5.41
CA GLY A 134 -6.80 11.10 -5.26
C GLY A 134 -6.46 11.87 -3.97
N GLY A 135 -5.29 11.60 -3.37
CA GLY A 135 -4.92 12.17 -2.06
C GLY A 135 -5.49 11.44 -0.84
N GLN A 136 -6.32 10.41 -1.04
CA GLN A 136 -6.99 9.65 0.02
C GLN A 136 -6.37 8.26 0.20
N TRP A 137 -6.27 7.77 1.44
CA TRP A 137 -5.82 6.38 1.71
C TRP A 137 -6.94 5.34 1.58
N ASN A 138 -8.18 5.77 1.80
CA ASN A 138 -9.36 4.93 1.76
C ASN A 138 -10.35 5.50 0.76
N LEU A 139 -10.96 4.63 -0.03
CA LEU A 139 -12.06 4.95 -0.94
C LEU A 139 -13.18 3.89 -0.72
N PRO A 140 -14.46 4.23 -0.93
CA PRO A 140 -15.55 3.26 -0.86
C PRO A 140 -15.32 2.05 -1.77
N GLY A 141 -15.62 0.84 -1.29
CA GLY A 141 -15.42 -0.41 -2.06
C GLY A 141 -13.96 -0.88 -2.15
N TRP A 142 -13.00 -0.16 -1.58
CA TRP A 142 -11.59 -0.56 -1.52
C TRP A 142 -11.18 -0.97 -0.11
N ALA A 143 -10.32 -1.98 0.00
CA ALA A 143 -9.74 -2.38 1.28
C ALA A 143 -8.95 -1.19 1.88
N PRO A 144 -9.22 -0.83 3.15
CA PRO A 144 -8.67 0.37 3.76
C PRO A 144 -7.18 0.22 4.08
N ILE A 145 -6.53 1.32 4.42
CA ILE A 145 -5.22 1.28 5.09
C ILE A 145 -5.31 0.48 6.39
N ILE A 146 -4.24 -0.25 6.70
CA ILE A 146 -4.13 -1.02 7.94
C ILE A 146 -4.09 -0.08 9.15
N GLY A 147 -4.91 -0.39 10.16
CA GLY A 147 -4.98 0.36 11.41
C GLY A 147 -5.83 1.63 11.28
N ARG A 148 -5.44 2.69 11.98
CA ARG A 148 -6.20 3.95 11.94
C ARG A 148 -5.81 4.80 10.74
N VAL A 149 -6.80 5.40 10.09
CA VAL A 149 -6.59 6.33 8.98
C VAL A 149 -5.80 7.54 9.48
N PRO A 150 -4.68 7.92 8.82
CA PRO A 150 -3.81 9.00 9.30
C PRO A 150 -4.55 10.33 9.53
N GLU A 151 -5.49 10.68 8.66
CA GLU A 151 -6.31 11.90 8.77
C GLU A 151 -7.16 11.95 10.05
N SER A 152 -7.44 10.81 10.70
CA SER A 152 -8.14 10.75 11.98
C SER A 152 -7.25 11.02 13.20
N LEU A 153 -5.92 11.07 13.02
CA LEU A 153 -4.94 11.22 14.10
C LEU A 153 -4.60 12.70 14.30
N PRO A 154 -4.88 13.31 15.46
CA PRO A 154 -4.62 14.74 15.69
C PRO A 154 -3.14 15.12 15.52
N VAL A 155 -2.22 14.27 16.01
CA VAL A 155 -0.77 14.48 15.90
C VAL A 155 -0.33 14.44 14.45
N PHE A 156 -0.84 13.49 13.67
CA PHE A 156 -0.56 13.39 12.24
C PHE A 156 -1.06 14.62 11.49
N ARG A 157 -2.31 15.06 11.74
CA ARG A 157 -2.89 16.25 11.07
C ARG A 157 -2.05 17.50 11.28
N ARG A 158 -1.62 17.75 12.53
CA ARG A 158 -0.77 18.89 12.87
C ARG A 158 0.54 18.84 12.08
N HIS A 159 1.28 17.74 12.17
CA HIS A 159 2.57 17.62 11.48
C HIS A 159 2.41 17.60 9.96
N SER A 160 1.34 17.02 9.43
CA SER A 160 1.06 17.04 8.00
C SER A 160 0.80 18.46 7.49
N ALA A 161 0.10 19.29 8.26
CA ALA A 161 -0.11 20.71 7.92
C ALA A 161 1.21 21.48 7.94
N GLU A 162 2.06 21.27 8.95
CA GLU A 162 3.40 21.87 9.04
C GLU A 162 4.29 21.43 7.87
N VAL A 163 4.20 20.17 7.42
CA VAL A 163 4.91 19.67 6.23
C VAL A 163 4.45 20.42 4.97
N THR A 164 3.14 20.62 4.79
CA THR A 164 2.59 21.37 3.65
C THR A 164 3.06 22.81 3.66
N GLU A 165 3.06 23.47 4.82
CA GLU A 165 3.56 24.84 4.97
C GLU A 165 5.06 24.94 4.64
N MET A 166 5.87 24.01 5.14
CA MET A 166 7.31 23.95 4.82
C MET A 166 7.56 23.71 3.33
N PHE A 167 6.69 22.93 2.67
CA PHE A 167 6.79 22.72 1.24
C PHE A 167 6.57 24.02 0.46
N GLY A 168 5.54 24.81 0.82
CA GLY A 168 5.32 26.14 0.23
C GLY A 168 6.52 27.08 0.42
N LYS A 169 7.11 27.11 1.63
CA LYS A 169 8.32 27.91 1.91
C LYS A 169 9.53 27.49 1.06
N ILE A 170 9.68 26.19 0.78
CA ILE A 170 10.74 25.67 -0.08
C ILE A 170 10.48 26.09 -1.53
N ASP A 171 9.24 25.97 -2.01
CA ASP A 171 8.87 26.38 -3.37
C ASP A 171 9.11 27.89 -3.57
N ASP A 172 8.69 28.73 -2.61
CA ASP A 172 8.93 30.17 -2.63
C ASP A 172 10.44 30.51 -2.64
N ALA A 173 11.23 29.82 -1.81
CA ALA A 173 12.68 30.02 -1.77
C ALA A 173 13.37 29.56 -3.07
N ASN A 174 12.91 28.47 -3.69
CA ASN A 174 13.42 28.03 -4.98
C ASN A 174 13.03 28.99 -6.12
N ALA A 175 11.81 29.55 -6.08
CA ALA A 175 11.39 30.59 -7.02
C ALA A 175 12.29 31.82 -6.88
N ALA A 176 12.51 32.31 -5.65
CA ALA A 176 13.40 33.42 -5.37
C ALA A 176 14.85 33.16 -5.81
N LEU A 177 15.33 31.91 -5.72
CA LEU A 177 16.66 31.52 -6.21
C LEU A 177 16.76 31.63 -7.73
N ASN A 178 15.71 31.23 -8.45
CA ASN A 178 15.65 31.31 -9.91
C ASN A 178 15.50 32.76 -10.41
N ASP A 179 14.87 33.62 -9.61
CA ASP A 179 14.63 35.04 -9.93
C ASP A 179 15.81 35.97 -9.56
N VAL A 180 16.93 35.45 -9.04
CA VAL A 180 18.13 36.28 -8.78
C VAL A 180 18.71 36.78 -10.11
N ASP A 181 18.43 38.05 -10.39
CA ASP A 181 18.67 38.72 -11.66
C ASP A 181 20.16 38.76 -12.06
N ALA A 182 20.46 38.40 -13.31
CA ALA A 182 21.82 38.34 -13.85
C ALA A 182 22.46 39.73 -14.05
N ASN A 183 21.67 40.80 -13.94
CA ASN A 183 22.11 42.20 -14.05
C ASN A 183 22.56 42.82 -12.73
N THR A 184 22.48 42.09 -11.62
CA THR A 184 23.05 42.52 -10.34
C THR A 184 24.58 42.36 -10.37
N ASP A 185 25.32 43.13 -9.55
CA ASP A 185 26.76 42.88 -9.37
C ASP A 185 27.02 41.39 -9.11
N ALA A 186 27.94 40.80 -9.87
CA ALA A 186 28.15 39.36 -9.89
C ALA A 186 28.52 38.79 -8.51
N SER A 187 29.21 39.58 -7.66
CA SER A 187 29.58 39.17 -6.31
C SER A 187 28.35 39.17 -5.38
N LEU A 188 27.53 40.22 -5.44
CA LEU A 188 26.31 40.33 -4.63
C LEU A 188 25.24 39.31 -5.03
N ALA A 189 25.14 39.00 -6.32
CA ALA A 189 24.24 37.96 -6.83
C ALA A 189 24.63 36.57 -6.31
N GLU A 190 25.93 36.27 -6.27
CA GLU A 190 26.44 34.97 -5.81
C GLU A 190 26.25 34.80 -4.30
N GLU A 191 26.55 35.83 -3.50
CA GLU A 191 26.30 35.82 -2.05
C GLU A 191 24.82 35.57 -1.72
N LYS A 192 23.91 36.27 -2.42
CA LYS A 192 22.46 36.09 -2.25
C LYS A 192 22.00 34.69 -2.66
N LYS A 193 22.52 34.13 -3.75
CA LYS A 193 22.22 32.75 -4.16
C LYS A 193 22.68 31.74 -3.12
N LEU A 194 23.85 31.93 -2.55
CA LEU A 194 24.39 31.07 -1.49
C LEU A 194 23.49 31.10 -0.25
N GLU A 195 23.08 32.28 0.19
CA GLU A 195 22.17 32.46 1.33
C GLU A 195 20.82 31.74 1.11
N ILE A 196 20.20 31.94 -0.07
CA ILE A 196 18.94 31.29 -0.41
C ILE A 196 19.10 29.76 -0.48
N ALA A 197 20.20 29.25 -1.07
CA ALA A 197 20.47 27.83 -1.15
C ALA A 197 20.67 27.19 0.23
N GLU A 198 21.34 27.88 1.16
CA GLU A 198 21.46 27.44 2.55
C GLU A 198 20.10 27.41 3.26
N ASN A 199 19.25 28.41 3.02
CA ASN A 199 17.88 28.43 3.54
C ASN A 199 17.03 27.27 2.99
N VAL A 200 17.08 27.00 1.67
CA VAL A 200 16.40 25.83 1.05
C VAL A 200 16.86 24.52 1.69
N LYS A 201 18.18 24.37 1.91
CA LYS A 201 18.74 23.19 2.57
C LYS A 201 18.23 23.02 3.99
N ARG A 202 18.16 24.12 4.77
CA ARG A 202 17.63 24.12 6.13
C ARG A 202 16.15 23.74 6.15
N LEU A 203 15.31 24.39 5.33
CA LEU A 203 13.89 24.10 5.23
C LEU A 203 13.62 22.65 4.78
N THR A 204 14.42 22.13 3.84
CA THR A 204 14.32 20.74 3.38
C THR A 204 14.59 19.76 4.52
N LYS A 205 15.58 20.04 5.37
CA LYS A 205 15.90 19.23 6.56
C LYS A 205 14.77 19.27 7.59
N GLU A 206 14.22 20.46 7.86
CA GLU A 206 13.09 20.63 8.79
C GLU A 206 11.83 19.89 8.29
N ARG A 207 11.49 20.04 7.01
CA ARG A 207 10.40 19.29 6.37
C ARG A 207 10.60 17.78 6.50
N ALA A 208 11.82 17.28 6.28
CA ALA A 208 12.13 15.85 6.40
C ALA A 208 11.98 15.32 7.84
N ALA A 209 12.34 16.13 8.84
CA ALA A 209 12.13 15.79 10.24
C ALA A 209 10.62 15.68 10.57
N LEU A 210 9.82 16.65 10.12
CA LEU A 210 8.35 16.61 10.30
C LEU A 210 7.71 15.42 9.57
N ALA A 211 8.13 15.14 8.34
CA ALA A 211 7.67 13.97 7.59
C ALA A 211 8.01 12.66 8.30
N THR A 212 9.15 12.60 9.01
CA THR A 212 9.53 11.45 9.84
C THR A 212 8.59 11.30 11.02
N LEU A 213 8.22 12.39 11.70
CA LEU A 213 7.23 12.37 12.79
C LEU A 213 5.85 11.90 12.31
N CYS A 214 5.39 12.38 11.14
CA CYS A 214 4.16 11.89 10.51
C CYS A 214 4.22 10.37 10.29
N LEU A 215 5.31 9.87 9.72
CA LEU A 215 5.48 8.45 9.43
C LEU A 215 5.54 7.60 10.71
N GLU A 216 6.19 8.09 11.77
CA GLU A 216 6.18 7.44 13.07
C GLU A 216 4.77 7.36 13.65
N GLU A 217 3.98 8.43 13.52
CA GLU A 217 2.60 8.45 14.00
C GLU A 217 1.73 7.45 13.26
N VAL A 218 1.88 7.33 11.94
CA VAL A 218 1.22 6.28 11.14
C VAL A 218 1.64 4.90 11.66
N ARG A 219 2.95 4.64 11.79
CA ARG A 219 3.47 3.32 12.23
C ARG A 219 2.95 2.91 13.60
N ARG A 220 2.86 3.85 14.56
CA ARG A 220 2.31 3.58 15.90
C ARG A 220 0.84 3.16 15.86
N ASN A 221 0.10 3.62 14.86
CA ASN A 221 -1.33 3.36 14.70
C ASN A 221 -1.65 2.29 13.64
N GLN A 222 -0.64 1.64 13.06
CA GLN A 222 -0.79 0.49 12.17
C GLN A 222 -0.82 -0.81 13.00
N LEU A 223 -2.04 -1.27 13.28
CA LEU A 223 -2.30 -2.54 13.95
C LEU A 223 -2.68 -3.60 12.91
N VAL A 224 -2.00 -4.73 12.95
CA VAL A 224 -2.13 -5.81 11.97
C VAL A 224 -2.75 -7.02 12.64
N THR A 225 -3.87 -7.48 12.10
CA THR A 225 -4.56 -8.70 12.53
C THR A 225 -4.21 -9.86 11.60
N ASN A 226 -3.89 -11.03 12.15
CA ASN A 226 -3.65 -12.26 11.38
C ASN A 226 -4.91 -13.15 11.34
N PHE A 227 -4.85 -14.29 10.64
CA PHE A 227 -5.99 -15.22 10.52
C PHE A 227 -6.26 -16.03 11.80
N ARG A 228 -5.42 -15.93 12.84
CA ARG A 228 -5.72 -16.42 14.20
C ARG A 228 -6.50 -15.40 15.04
N GLY A 229 -6.81 -14.22 14.50
CA GLY A 229 -7.46 -13.13 15.22
C GLY A 229 -6.51 -12.33 16.14
N GLU A 230 -5.20 -12.62 16.10
CA GLU A 230 -4.23 -11.89 16.91
C GLU A 230 -3.90 -10.54 16.28
N THR A 231 -3.82 -9.48 17.09
CA THR A 231 -3.53 -8.12 16.62
C THR A 231 -2.26 -7.57 17.26
N TYR A 232 -1.30 -7.16 16.42
CA TYR A 232 -0.02 -6.59 16.88
C TYR A 232 0.35 -5.32 16.09
N PRO A 233 1.12 -4.40 16.70
CA PRO A 233 1.70 -3.29 15.98
C PRO A 233 2.59 -3.76 14.83
N ILE A 234 2.55 -3.06 13.70
CA ILE A 234 3.36 -3.41 12.50
C ILE A 234 4.86 -3.47 12.81
N THR A 235 5.32 -2.66 13.78
CA THR A 235 6.71 -2.60 14.25
C THR A 235 7.14 -3.86 15.00
N ALA A 236 6.21 -4.57 15.66
CA ALA A 236 6.49 -5.79 16.40
C ALA A 236 6.58 -7.02 15.49
N ILE A 237 5.88 -7.01 14.36
CA ILE A 237 5.81 -8.14 13.43
C ILE A 237 6.80 -8.05 12.27
N PHE A 238 7.41 -6.89 12.05
CA PHE A 238 8.36 -6.68 10.96
C PHE A 238 9.65 -7.46 11.22
N SER A 239 9.92 -8.47 10.38
CA SER A 239 10.98 -9.46 10.61
C SER A 239 12.41 -8.90 10.67
N LYS A 240 12.67 -7.72 10.09
CA LYS A 240 13.98 -7.05 10.17
C LYS A 240 14.14 -6.13 11.38
N GLY A 241 13.17 -6.12 12.29
CA GLY A 241 13.17 -5.32 13.51
C GLY A 241 12.67 -3.89 13.34
N PRO A 242 12.14 -3.26 14.41
CA PRO A 242 11.39 -2.01 14.36
C PRO A 242 12.21 -0.82 13.83
N THR A 243 13.52 -0.81 14.06
CA THR A 243 14.43 0.28 13.62
C THR A 243 14.72 0.28 12.13
N LYS A 244 14.39 -0.80 11.41
CA LYS A 244 14.62 -0.95 9.96
C LYS A 244 13.36 -0.84 9.13
N LEU A 245 12.21 -0.51 9.71
CA LEU A 245 10.90 -0.47 9.04
C LEU A 245 10.88 0.64 7.95
N PRO A 246 10.90 0.31 6.64
CA PRO A 246 10.91 1.33 5.59
C PRO A 246 9.59 2.11 5.53
N GLY A 247 9.59 3.25 4.84
CA GLY A 247 8.35 3.94 4.49
C GLY A 247 7.44 3.09 3.60
N GLY A 248 6.13 3.14 3.85
CA GLY A 248 5.11 2.44 3.06
C GLY A 248 4.92 0.96 3.36
N VAL A 249 5.53 0.42 4.43
CA VAL A 249 5.17 -0.92 4.94
C VAL A 249 3.72 -0.87 5.44
N GLY A 250 2.91 -1.86 5.06
CA GLY A 250 1.48 -1.90 5.38
C GLY A 250 0.57 -1.03 4.50
N ASP A 251 1.12 -0.21 3.60
CA ASP A 251 0.36 0.67 2.70
C ASP A 251 0.34 0.19 1.23
N CYS A 252 1.00 -0.93 0.94
CA CYS A 252 0.86 -1.61 -0.35
C CYS A 252 -0.50 -2.32 -0.46
N ALA A 253 -0.90 -2.72 -1.67
CA ALA A 253 -2.21 -3.35 -1.88
C ALA A 253 -2.31 -4.70 -1.15
N ALA A 254 -1.33 -5.59 -1.29
CA ALA A 254 -1.34 -6.90 -0.64
C ALA A 254 -1.59 -6.88 0.89
N PRO A 255 -0.87 -6.07 1.70
CA PRO A 255 -1.14 -6.05 3.13
C PRO A 255 -2.54 -5.46 3.44
N LYS A 256 -3.03 -4.44 2.72
CA LYS A 256 -4.41 -3.95 2.90
C LYS A 256 -5.45 -5.04 2.67
N LEU A 257 -5.28 -5.81 1.60
CA LEU A 257 -6.15 -6.93 1.23
C LEU A 257 -6.16 -8.02 2.31
N LEU A 258 -4.99 -8.44 2.79
CA LEU A 258 -4.89 -9.48 3.81
C LEU A 258 -5.49 -9.04 5.15
N ALA A 259 -5.24 -7.80 5.55
CA ALA A 259 -5.84 -7.25 6.78
C ALA A 259 -7.37 -7.19 6.68
N GLU A 260 -7.88 -6.79 5.52
CA GLU A 260 -9.34 -6.71 5.30
C GLU A 260 -9.99 -8.09 5.24
N ALA A 261 -9.36 -9.07 4.59
CA ALA A 261 -9.83 -10.45 4.60
C ALA A 261 -9.89 -11.02 6.03
N ALA A 262 -8.83 -10.80 6.83
CA ALA A 262 -8.82 -11.22 8.23
C ALA A 262 -9.93 -10.51 9.05
N ARG A 263 -10.14 -9.20 8.83
CA ARG A 263 -11.20 -8.43 9.49
C ARG A 263 -12.61 -8.95 9.15
N LEU A 264 -12.81 -9.40 7.91
CA LEU A 264 -14.08 -9.93 7.42
C LEU A 264 -14.25 -11.43 7.67
N GLY A 265 -13.26 -12.11 8.24
CA GLY A 265 -13.30 -13.57 8.42
C GLY A 265 -13.33 -14.35 7.10
N LEU A 266 -12.80 -13.77 6.03
CA LEU A 266 -12.74 -14.42 4.71
C LEU A 266 -11.49 -15.29 4.60
N ARG A 267 -11.57 -16.38 3.82
CA ARG A 267 -10.44 -17.27 3.54
C ARG A 267 -9.76 -16.92 2.20
N PRO A 268 -8.60 -16.25 2.18
CA PRO A 268 -7.88 -15.98 0.93
C PRO A 268 -7.41 -17.25 0.23
N THR A 269 -7.63 -17.31 -1.09
CA THR A 269 -7.20 -18.44 -1.95
C THR A 269 -6.27 -18.02 -3.09
N GLY A 270 -6.20 -16.73 -3.41
CA GLY A 270 -5.24 -16.22 -4.39
C GLY A 270 -5.19 -14.71 -4.44
N ILE A 271 -4.02 -14.17 -4.78
CA ILE A 271 -3.77 -12.73 -4.83
C ILE A 271 -3.06 -12.34 -6.12
N ALA A 272 -3.36 -11.17 -6.68
CA ALA A 272 -2.64 -10.61 -7.82
C ALA A 272 -2.43 -9.11 -7.62
N GLU A 273 -1.22 -8.60 -7.91
CA GLU A 273 -0.95 -7.16 -7.98
C GLU A 273 -0.58 -6.77 -9.41
N ILE A 274 -1.26 -5.78 -9.96
CA ILE A 274 -1.09 -5.25 -11.31
C ILE A 274 -0.67 -3.78 -11.26
N PHE A 275 0.21 -3.37 -12.15
CA PHE A 275 0.56 -1.95 -12.32
C PHE A 275 -0.32 -1.33 -13.41
N VAL A 276 -0.89 -0.16 -13.12
CA VAL A 276 -1.75 0.60 -14.05
C VAL A 276 -1.23 2.02 -14.19
N GLY A 277 -1.01 2.48 -15.43
CA GLY A 277 -0.65 3.86 -15.74
C GLY A 277 0.75 4.03 -16.37
N ALA A 278 1.25 5.27 -16.31
CA ALA A 278 2.47 5.69 -16.99
C ALA A 278 3.70 4.86 -16.62
N THR A 279 4.44 4.43 -17.64
CA THR A 279 5.70 3.70 -17.53
C THR A 279 6.87 4.63 -17.83
N GLY A 280 7.98 4.55 -17.08
CA GLY A 280 9.22 5.25 -17.45
C GLY A 280 9.47 6.64 -16.84
N GLY A 281 8.72 7.07 -15.82
CA GLY A 281 9.11 8.22 -14.98
C GLY A 281 10.23 7.87 -13.97
N MET A 282 10.88 8.89 -13.37
CA MET A 282 12.09 8.88 -12.49
C MET A 282 12.21 7.82 -11.36
N SER A 283 11.28 6.87 -11.21
CA SER A 283 11.28 5.94 -10.08
C SER A 283 10.69 4.54 -10.36
N THR A 284 10.21 4.19 -11.56
CA THR A 284 9.62 2.85 -11.78
C THR A 284 9.98 2.21 -13.12
N THR A 285 10.59 1.03 -13.08
CA THR A 285 10.77 0.10 -14.21
C THR A 285 9.53 -0.76 -14.48
N LYS A 286 8.36 -0.35 -13.95
CA LYS A 286 7.12 -1.11 -14.06
C LYS A 286 6.45 -0.83 -15.41
N GLY A 287 5.84 -1.86 -15.97
CA GLY A 287 5.06 -1.82 -17.21
C GLY A 287 3.56 -1.79 -16.92
N ASP A 288 2.80 -1.06 -17.72
CA ASP A 288 1.34 -1.07 -17.66
C ASP A 288 0.80 -2.49 -17.91
N ALA A 289 -0.27 -2.84 -17.20
CA ALA A 289 -0.90 -4.15 -17.22
C ALA A 289 0.03 -5.33 -16.87
N LYS A 290 1.16 -5.08 -16.20
CA LYS A 290 2.09 -6.13 -15.75
C LYS A 290 1.85 -6.50 -14.29
N PHE A 291 2.00 -7.79 -14.01
CA PHE A 291 1.90 -8.36 -12.67
C PHE A 291 3.23 -8.34 -11.93
N TYR A 292 3.17 -8.16 -10.61
CA TYR A 292 4.36 -8.10 -9.76
C TYR A 292 4.14 -8.82 -8.43
N ASP A 293 5.23 -9.41 -7.91
CA ASP A 293 5.25 -9.96 -6.56
C ASP A 293 5.21 -8.85 -5.50
N ALA A 294 4.73 -9.22 -4.31
CA ALA A 294 4.79 -8.37 -3.14
C ALA A 294 6.25 -7.99 -2.83
N CYS A 295 6.49 -6.72 -2.50
CA CYS A 295 7.84 -6.22 -2.37
C CYS A 295 8.64 -6.90 -1.23
N GLU A 296 9.81 -7.45 -1.60
CA GLU A 296 10.67 -8.26 -0.72
C GLU A 296 11.10 -7.50 0.54
N GLN A 297 11.41 -6.21 0.42
CA GLN A 297 11.92 -5.41 1.53
C GLN A 297 10.84 -4.85 2.48
N ARG A 298 9.54 -4.98 2.13
CA ARG A 298 8.43 -4.45 2.95
C ARG A 298 7.36 -5.50 3.19
N CYS A 299 6.51 -5.78 2.19
CA CYS A 299 5.35 -6.67 2.36
C CYS A 299 5.73 -8.08 2.80
N GLN A 300 6.77 -8.67 2.19
CA GLN A 300 7.22 -10.03 2.56
C GLN A 300 7.75 -10.10 4.00
N GLN A 301 8.16 -8.98 4.60
CA GLN A 301 8.68 -8.93 5.96
C GLN A 301 7.59 -8.92 7.04
N ILE A 302 6.33 -8.70 6.65
CA ILE A 302 5.15 -8.82 7.54
C ILE A 302 4.21 -9.95 7.12
N ALA A 303 4.39 -10.51 5.92
CA ALA A 303 3.52 -11.51 5.32
C ALA A 303 3.37 -12.79 6.16
N GLY A 304 4.46 -13.28 6.75
CA GLY A 304 4.41 -14.51 7.55
C GLY A 304 3.46 -14.38 8.74
N TYR A 305 3.56 -13.28 9.48
CA TYR A 305 2.63 -12.99 10.56
C TYR A 305 1.19 -12.86 10.04
N MET A 306 0.98 -12.08 8.97
CA MET A 306 -0.36 -11.81 8.44
C MET A 306 -1.09 -13.05 7.95
N LEU A 307 -0.37 -14.01 7.36
CA LEU A 307 -0.91 -15.27 6.84
C LEU A 307 -1.02 -16.37 7.89
N CYS A 308 -0.47 -16.16 9.10
CA CYS A 308 -0.56 -17.13 10.18
C CYS A 308 -2.03 -17.34 10.58
N GLY A 309 -2.48 -18.60 10.65
CA GLY A 309 -3.89 -18.96 10.83
C GLY A 309 -4.61 -19.41 9.56
N LEU A 310 -4.04 -19.19 8.37
CA LEU A 310 -4.72 -19.48 7.10
C LEU A 310 -4.74 -20.98 6.73
N SER A 311 -3.77 -21.73 7.23
CA SER A 311 -3.52 -23.13 6.84
C SER A 311 -3.47 -24.07 8.04
N ASP A 312 -4.05 -23.70 9.18
CA ASP A 312 -4.10 -24.54 10.37
C ASP A 312 -5.27 -25.55 10.31
N GLU A 313 -5.37 -26.25 9.18
CA GLU A 313 -6.03 -27.56 9.03
C GLU A 313 -4.96 -28.66 8.88
#